data_AF-A0A8C2DVP9-F1
#
_entry.id   AF-A0A8C2DVP9-F1
#
_cell.length_a   1.000
_cell.length_b   1.000
_cell.length_c   1.000
_cell.angle_alpha   90.00
_cell.angle_beta   90.00
_cell.angle_gamma   90.00
#
_symmetry.space_group_name_H-M   'P 1'
#
loop_
_entity.id
_entity.type
_entity.pdbx_description
1 polymer ?
#
loop_
_entity_poly.entity_id
_entity_poly.type
_entity_poly.pdbx_seq_one_letter_code
_entity_poly.pdbx_strand_id
1 'polypeptide(L)' 'MKGKTTEEAKKELEATTFSIFYNNTLFLLIVIVASFFLLKNFNPTVNYILSISASSGLIALLSTGSK' A
#
# COMPACT_ATOMS: atom_id res chain seq x y z
N MET A 1 -11.90 -16.07 32.07
CA MET A 1 -12.39 -15.06 31.09
C MET A 1 -11.32 -14.07 30.62
N LYS A 2 -10.22 -13.81 31.35
CA LYS A 2 -9.17 -12.84 30.94
C LYS A 2 -8.30 -13.25 29.73
N GLY A 3 -8.13 -14.55 29.48
CA GLY A 3 -7.28 -15.03 28.38
C GLY A 3 -7.88 -14.89 26.97
N LYS A 4 -9.21 -14.72 26.86
CA LYS A 4 -9.88 -14.60 25.55
C LYS A 4 -9.69 -13.20 24.93
N THR A 5 -9.61 -12.17 25.76
CA THR A 5 -9.40 -10.77 25.35
C THR A 5 -7.96 -10.48 24.91
N THR A 6 -6.97 -11.19 25.45
CA THR A 6 -5.56 -11.00 25.09
C THR A 6 -5.22 -11.60 23.73
N GLU A 7 -5.85 -12.73 23.37
CA GLU A 7 -5.70 -13.36 22.06
C GLU A 7 -6.40 -12.55 20.95
N GLU A 8 -7.52 -11.90 21.26
CA GLU A 8 -8.18 -10.95 20.34
C GLU A 8 -7.31 -9.73 20.08
N ALA A 9 -6.70 -9.14 21.11
CA ALA A 9 -5.75 -8.04 20.96
C ALA A 9 -4.51 -8.45 20.13
N LYS A 10 -4.03 -9.70 20.26
CA LYS A 10 -2.96 -10.23 19.40
C LYS A 10 -3.40 -10.31 17.94
N LYS A 11 -4.60 -10.82 17.67
CA LYS A 11 -5.14 -10.91 16.31
C LYS A 11 -5.27 -9.54 15.65
N GLU A 12 -5.75 -8.53 16.39
CA GLU A 12 -5.85 -7.16 15.89
C GLU A 12 -4.48 -6.54 15.62
N LEU A 13 -3.49 -6.80 16.48
CA LEU A 13 -2.11 -6.35 16.28
C LEU A 13 -1.51 -6.98 15.01
N GLU A 14 -1.60 -8.30 14.87
CA GLU A 14 -1.12 -9.03 13.70
C GLU A 14 -1.81 -8.54 12.42
N ALA A 15 -3.14 -8.38 12.44
CA ALA A 15 -3.90 -7.85 11.31
C ALA A 15 -3.50 -6.41 10.95
N THR A 16 -3.26 -5.57 11.94
CA THR A 16 -2.79 -4.18 11.73
C THR A 16 -1.40 -4.18 11.11
N THR A 17 -0.48 -5.00 11.62
CA THR A 17 0.87 -5.14 11.06
C THR A 17 0.83 -5.60 9.60
N PHE A 18 0.03 -6.62 9.28
CA PHE A 18 -0.14 -7.08 7.89
C PHE A 18 -0.74 -6.01 6.98
N SER A 19 -1.71 -5.25 7.47
CA SER A 19 -2.36 -4.19 6.69
C SER A 19 -1.38 -3.06 6.32
N ILE A 20 -0.52 -2.66 7.26
CA ILE A 20 0.53 -1.66 7.01
C ILE A 20 1.53 -2.18 5.99
N PHE A 21 1.99 -3.42 6.16
CA PHE A 21 2.92 -4.05 5.22
C PHE A 21 2.32 -4.16 3.82
N TYR A 22 1.05 -4.60 3.72
CA TYR A 22 0.33 -4.75 2.46
C TYR A 22 0.26 -3.43 1.68
N ASN A 23 -0.18 -2.34 2.32
CA ASN A 23 -0.26 -1.03 1.67
C ASN A 23 1.11 -0.54 1.17
N ASN A 24 2.17 -0.74 1.96
CA ASN A 24 3.53 -0.31 1.60
C ASN A 24 4.12 -1.14 0.45
N THR A 25 3.96 -2.47 0.49
CA THR A 25 4.42 -3.35 -0.59
C THR A 25 3.66 -3.07 -1.88
N LEU A 26 2.35 -2.86 -1.78
CA LEU A 26 1.52 -2.55 -2.93
C LEU A 26 1.87 -1.18 -3.54
N PHE A 27 2.16 -0.17 -2.69
CA PHE A 27 2.65 1.13 -3.15
C PHE A 27 3.93 0.97 -3.99
N LEU A 28 4.93 0.26 -3.47
CA LEU A 28 6.19 0.04 -4.18
C LEU A 28 5.98 -0.74 -5.48
N LEU A 29 5.12 -1.76 -5.46
CA LEU A 29 4.78 -2.54 -6.66
C LEU A 29 4.21 -1.63 -7.76
N ILE A 30 3.23 -0.79 -7.42
CA ILE A 30 2.60 0.11 -8.38
C ILE A 30 3.63 1.15 -8.88
N VAL A 31 4.45 1.72 -7.99
CA VAL A 31 5.50 2.67 -8.40
C VAL A 31 6.47 2.04 -9.40
N ILE A 32 6.90 0.79 -9.16
CA ILE A 32 7.81 0.08 -10.07
C ILE A 32 7.11 -0.19 -11.41
N VAL A 33 5.89 -0.70 -11.39
CA VAL A 33 5.13 -0.99 -12.63
C VAL A 33 4.89 0.29 -13.42
N ALA A 34 4.45 1.36 -12.76
CA ALA A 34 4.22 2.65 -13.37
C ALA A 34 5.52 3.22 -13.96
N SER A 35 6.61 3.21 -13.20
CA SER A 35 7.87 3.85 -13.62
C SER A 35 8.58 3.11 -14.75
N PHE A 36 8.65 1.78 -14.68
CA PHE A 36 9.45 0.97 -15.61
C PHE A 36 8.67 0.44 -16.81
N PHE A 37 7.34 0.32 -16.72
CA PHE A 37 6.53 -0.27 -17.79
C PHE A 37 5.60 0.75 -18.44
N LEU A 38 4.87 1.55 -17.66
CA LEU A 38 3.87 2.49 -18.20
C LEU A 38 4.48 3.83 -18.64
N LEU A 39 5.31 4.44 -17.79
CA LEU A 39 5.87 5.78 -17.96
C LEU A 39 7.33 5.77 -18.44
N LYS A 40 7.84 4.62 -18.90
CA LYS A 40 9.26 4.38 -19.19
C LYS A 40 9.92 5.37 -20.17
N ASN A 41 9.13 5.98 -21.07
CA ASN A 41 9.62 6.91 -22.10
C ASN A 41 9.47 8.40 -21.70
N PHE A 42 8.87 8.68 -20.54
CA PHE A 42 8.68 10.06 -20.06
C PHE A 42 9.99 10.62 -19.47
N ASN A 43 10.08 11.94 -19.41
CA ASN A 43 11.17 12.62 -18.68
C ASN A 43 11.24 12.08 -17.23
N PRO A 44 12.45 11.81 -16.69
CA PRO A 44 12.61 11.26 -15.35
C PRO A 44 11.84 12.01 -14.26
N THR A 45 11.81 13.34 -14.33
CA THR A 45 11.07 14.19 -13.38
C THR A 45 9.56 13.96 -13.47
N VAL A 46 9.03 13.90 -14.70
CA VAL A 46 7.59 13.69 -14.95
C VAL A 46 7.19 12.27 -14.57
N ASN A 47 8.01 11.27 -14.92
CA ASN A 47 7.79 9.88 -14.53
C ASN A 47 7.72 9.76 -13.00
N TYR A 48 8.70 10.30 -12.27
CA TYR A 48 8.71 10.25 -10.81
C TYR A 48 7.45 10.86 -10.19
N ILE A 49 7.09 12.09 -10.59
CA ILE A 49 5.93 12.79 -10.05
C ILE A 49 4.64 12.01 -10.34
N LEU A 50 4.44 11.54 -11.58
CA LEU A 50 3.25 10.80 -11.98
C LEU A 50 3.17 9.42 -11.30
N SER A 51 4.28 8.68 -11.26
CA SER A 51 4.32 7.36 -10.64
C SER A 51 4.04 7.42 -9.14
N ILE A 52 4.61 8.40 -8.41
CA ILE A 52 4.36 8.59 -6.98
C ILE A 52 2.92 9.06 -6.72
N SER A 53 2.42 10.06 -7.47
CA SER A 53 1.07 10.59 -7.27
C SER A 53 -0.01 9.56 -7.61
N ALA A 54 0.12 8.85 -8.73
CA ALA A 54 -0.80 7.79 -9.13
C ALA A 54 -0.80 6.63 -8.12
N SER A 55 0.38 6.18 -7.67
CA SER A 55 0.48 5.12 -6.67
C SER A 55 -0.12 5.53 -5.33
N SER A 56 0.12 6.77 -4.88
CA SER A 56 -0.46 7.30 -3.65
C SER A 56 -1.99 7.37 -3.73
N GLY A 57 -2.53 7.88 -4.85
CA GLY A 57 -3.97 7.97 -5.07
C GLY A 57 -4.63 6.59 -5.13
N LEU A 58 -4.02 5.64 -5.84
CA LEU A 58 -4.55 4.29 -5.97
C LEU A 58 -4.53 3.54 -4.63
N ILE A 59 -3.45 3.65 -3.86
CA ILE A 59 -3.38 3.05 -2.52
C ILE A 59 -4.40 3.67 -1.57
N ALA A 60 -4.63 4.98 -1.62
CA ALA A 60 -5.65 5.63 -0.80
C ALA A 60 -7.06 5.06 -1.10
N LEU A 61 -7.38 4.79 -2.37
CA LEU A 61 -8.64 4.16 -2.75
C LEU A 61 -8.71 2.70 -2.28
N LEU A 62 -7.66 1.92 -2.51
CA LEU A 62 -7.64 0.50 -2.13
C LEU A 62 -7.63 0.30 -0.61
N SER A 63 -7.02 1.22 0.14
CA SER A 63 -7.00 1.18 1.61
C SER A 63 -8.35 1.52 2.25
N THR A 64 -9.32 2.06 1.49
CA THR A 64 -10.67 2.39 1.97
C THR A 64 -11.75 1.44 1.46
N GLY A 65 -11.40 0.53 0.54
CA GLY A 65 -12.33 -0.39 -0.13
C GLY A 65 -12.63 -1.70 0.60
N SER A 66 -11.89 -2.04 1.66
CA SER A 66 -12.09 -3.29 2.41
C SER A 66 -13.08 -3.08 3.56
N LYS A 67 -14.35 -3.38 3.30
CA LYS A 67 -15.38 -3.58 4.33
C LYS A 67 -15.57 -5.07 4.60
#